data_AF-A0ABD2Z638-F1
#
_entry.id   AF-A0ABD2Z638-F1
#
_cell.length_a   1.000
_cell.length_b   1.000
_cell.length_c   1.000
_cell.angle_alpha   90.00
_cell.angle_beta   90.00
_cell.angle_gamma   90.00
#
_symmetry.space_group_name_H-M   'P 1'
#
loop_
_entity.id
_entity.type
_entity.pdbx_description
1 polymer ?
#
loop_
_entity_poly.entity_id
_entity_poly.type
_entity_poly.pdbx_seq_one_letter_code
_entity_poly.pdbx_strand_id
1 'polypeptide(L)'
;MAITFGKGSLLLLLTLVAILAISQAETIIVGGSEGWRYGYDYNDWAAKHGPFYINDTLVFKYPPPSDTVRPHNVYLLPNLYSFLNCDFRGATLLAGPNQGEGYGFSYVLTEVRPNYFASGEGNGDDCKKGMMKFVAIPFYRLYP
;
A
#
# COMPACT_ATOMS: atom_id res chain seq x y z
N MET A 1 15.78 -14.75 -49.69
CA MET A 1 16.61 -15.35 -48.61
C MET A 1 15.70 -15.54 -47.40
N ALA A 2 15.34 -16.79 -47.10
CA ALA A 2 14.58 -17.11 -45.90
C ALA A 2 15.56 -17.31 -44.74
N ILE A 3 15.38 -16.57 -43.66
CA ILE A 3 16.19 -16.75 -42.44
C ILE A 3 15.60 -17.95 -41.70
N THR A 4 16.29 -19.09 -41.73
CA THR A 4 15.95 -20.29 -40.97
C THR A 4 16.48 -20.16 -39.54
N PHE A 5 15.58 -20.07 -38.56
CA PHE A 5 15.95 -20.06 -37.15
C PHE A 5 16.07 -21.52 -36.65
N GLY A 6 17.25 -21.87 -36.11
CA GLY A 6 17.45 -23.18 -35.49
C GLY A 6 16.64 -23.32 -34.20
N LYS A 7 16.31 -24.56 -33.80
CA LYS A 7 15.63 -24.86 -32.52
C LYS A 7 16.33 -24.20 -31.30
N GLY A 8 17.66 -24.04 -31.35
CA GLY A 8 18.44 -23.32 -30.33
C GLY A 8 18.27 -21.79 -30.36
N SER A 9 18.05 -21.18 -31.52
CA SER A 9 17.75 -19.75 -31.64
C SER A 9 16.33 -19.43 -31.15
N LEU A 10 15.38 -20.35 -31.34
CA LEU A 10 14.00 -20.23 -30.82
C LEU A 10 13.97 -20.30 -29.28
N LEU A 11 14.82 -21.13 -28.67
CA LEU A 11 15.00 -21.22 -27.22
C LEU A 11 15.69 -19.98 -26.61
N LEU A 12 16.65 -19.38 -27.32
CA LEU A 12 17.31 -18.14 -26.88
C LEU A 12 16.38 -16.91 -26.89
N LEU A 13 15.45 -16.84 -27.85
CA LEU A 13 14.43 -15.80 -27.90
C LEU A 13 13.38 -15.94 -26.79
N LEU A 14 13.06 -17.17 -26.36
CA LEU A 14 12.12 -17.42 -25.26
C LEU A 14 12.68 -17.03 -23.88
N THR A 15 13.99 -17.15 -23.65
CA THR A 15 14.61 -16.71 -22.39
C THR A 15 14.73 -15.20 -22.29
N LEU A 16 14.96 -14.49 -23.40
CA LEU A 16 15.02 -13.03 -23.44
C LEU A 16 13.65 -12.35 -23.28
N VAL A 17 12.54 -13.07 -23.45
CA VAL A 17 11.18 -12.55 -23.17
C VAL A 17 10.78 -12.84 -21.72
N ALA A 18 11.32 -13.90 -21.11
CA ALA A 18 11.05 -14.26 -19.71
C ALA A 18 11.74 -13.34 -18.67
N ILE A 19 12.78 -12.60 -19.07
CA ILE A 19 13.50 -11.65 -18.19
C ILE A 19 12.92 -10.24 -18.18
N LEU A 20 11.88 -9.96 -18.96
CA LEU A 20 11.06 -8.76 -18.79
C LEU A 20 10.08 -9.04 -17.63
N ALA A 21 10.60 -9.40 -16.47
CA ALA A 21 9.85 -9.36 -15.22
C ALA A 21 9.74 -7.88 -14.86
N ILE A 22 8.77 -7.26 -15.51
CA ILE A 22 8.45 -5.84 -15.55
C ILE A 22 8.62 -5.21 -14.15
N SER A 23 9.68 -4.43 -13.96
CA SER A 23 9.83 -3.56 -12.79
C SER A 23 9.06 -2.26 -13.05
N GLN A 24 7.74 -2.38 -12.94
CA GLN A 24 6.84 -1.24 -12.98
C GLN A 24 6.16 -1.06 -11.63
N ALA A 25 5.92 0.21 -11.30
CA ALA A 25 5.15 0.63 -10.13
C ALA A 25 3.86 -0.19 -9.98
N GLU A 26 3.66 -0.74 -8.79
CA GLU A 26 2.48 -1.54 -8.48
C GLU A 26 1.37 -0.68 -7.87
N THR A 27 0.11 -0.99 -8.20
CA THR A 27 -1.04 -0.47 -7.47
C THR A 27 -1.48 -1.50 -6.43
N ILE A 28 -1.26 -1.19 -5.15
CA ILE A 28 -1.43 -2.09 -4.02
C ILE A 28 -2.70 -1.70 -3.27
N ILE A 29 -3.69 -2.58 -3.21
CA ILE A 29 -4.86 -2.39 -2.35
C ILE A 29 -4.47 -2.71 -0.92
N VAL A 30 -4.54 -1.73 -0.02
CA VAL A 30 -4.21 -1.89 1.40
C VAL A 30 -5.17 -2.89 2.03
N GLY A 31 -4.64 -3.95 2.62
CA GLY A 31 -5.42 -5.07 3.18
C GLY A 31 -5.96 -6.07 2.16
N GLY A 32 -5.68 -5.90 0.86
CA GLY A 32 -6.17 -6.80 -0.19
C GLY A 32 -7.70 -6.92 -0.20
N SER A 33 -8.22 -8.13 -0.06
CA SER A 33 -9.67 -8.39 0.00
C SER A 33 -10.35 -7.84 1.25
N GLU A 34 -9.58 -7.61 2.32
CA GLU A 34 -10.10 -7.09 3.59
C GLU A 34 -10.32 -5.57 3.55
N GLY A 35 -9.69 -4.88 2.61
CA GLY A 35 -9.72 -3.42 2.50
C GLY A 35 -9.11 -2.72 3.72
N TRP A 36 -9.49 -1.45 3.94
CA TRP A 36 -9.13 -0.65 5.12
C TRP A 36 -10.29 -0.65 6.14
N ARG A 37 -10.21 -1.48 7.18
CA ARG A 37 -11.29 -1.76 8.12
C ARG A 37 -10.77 -2.00 9.54
N TYR A 38 -11.67 -1.82 10.49
CA TYR A 38 -11.41 -2.10 11.91
C TYR A 38 -11.16 -3.60 12.15
N GLY A 39 -10.18 -3.91 13.02
CA GLY A 39 -9.93 -5.26 13.53
C GLY A 39 -9.22 -6.18 12.53
N TYR A 40 -8.39 -5.61 11.64
CA TYR A 40 -7.52 -6.36 10.75
C TYR A 40 -6.06 -6.01 11.03
N ASP A 41 -5.17 -7.00 11.03
CA ASP A 41 -3.76 -6.79 11.35
C ASP A 41 -2.99 -6.32 10.11
N TYR A 42 -2.89 -5.01 9.96
CA TYR A 42 -2.15 -4.41 8.84
C TYR A 42 -0.63 -4.54 8.98
N ASN A 43 -0.10 -4.83 10.17
CA ASN A 43 1.33 -5.05 10.33
C ASN A 43 1.72 -6.42 9.78
N ASP A 44 0.92 -7.45 10.09
CA ASP A 44 1.05 -8.78 9.49
C ASP A 44 0.85 -8.74 7.97
N TRP A 45 -0.20 -8.04 7.50
CA TRP A 45 -0.43 -7.85 6.06
C TRP A 45 0.75 -7.16 5.37
N ALA A 46 1.24 -6.04 5.91
CA ALA A 46 2.35 -5.29 5.30
C ALA A 46 3.65 -6.12 5.27
N ALA A 47 3.91 -6.90 6.32
CA ALA A 47 5.06 -7.80 6.38
C ALA A 47 4.98 -8.94 5.34
N LYS A 48 3.77 -9.48 5.09
CA LYS A 48 3.54 -10.54 4.11
C LYS A 48 3.47 -10.05 2.67
N HIS A 49 2.96 -8.85 2.46
CA HIS A 49 2.84 -8.26 1.14
C HIS A 49 4.17 -7.69 0.64
N GLY A 50 4.99 -7.10 1.52
CA GLY A 50 6.23 -6.45 1.15
C GLY A 50 7.21 -7.35 0.36
N PRO A 51 8.20 -6.76 -0.32
CA PRO A 51 8.65 -5.36 -0.19
C PRO A 51 7.78 -4.34 -0.92
N PHE A 52 7.74 -3.12 -0.40
CA PHE A 52 7.22 -1.94 -1.11
C PHE A 52 8.34 -1.27 -1.90
N TYR A 53 8.00 -0.59 -2.98
CA TYR A 53 8.96 0.13 -3.81
C TYR A 53 8.55 1.58 -4.05
N ILE A 54 9.54 2.39 -4.43
CA ILE A 54 9.27 3.76 -4.91
C ILE A 54 8.37 3.69 -6.14
N ASN A 55 7.44 4.64 -6.22
CA ASN A 55 6.36 4.81 -7.19
C ASN A 55 5.20 3.81 -7.05
N ASP A 56 5.27 2.82 -6.15
CA ASP A 56 4.10 2.03 -5.83
C ASP A 56 2.99 2.92 -5.27
N THR A 57 1.76 2.63 -5.65
CA THR A 57 0.56 3.36 -5.25
C THR A 57 -0.21 2.51 -4.25
N LEU A 58 -0.34 2.99 -3.01
CA LEU A 58 -1.20 2.40 -2.00
C LEU A 58 -2.62 2.92 -2.19
N VAL A 59 -3.59 2.01 -2.32
CA VAL A 59 -5.00 2.33 -2.48
C VAL A 59 -5.77 1.90 -1.24
N PHE A 60 -6.30 2.89 -0.53
CA PHE A 60 -7.12 2.72 0.67
C PHE A 60 -8.59 2.69 0.27
N LYS A 61 -9.24 1.54 0.49
CA LYS A 61 -10.67 1.35 0.19
C LYS A 61 -11.45 1.10 1.47
N TYR A 62 -12.45 1.92 1.72
CA TYR A 62 -13.34 1.83 2.87
C TYR A 62 -14.68 2.50 2.55
N PRO A 63 -15.80 1.96 3.06
CA PRO A 63 -17.12 2.52 2.82
C PRO A 63 -17.28 3.89 3.49
N PRO A 64 -18.14 4.77 2.94
CA PRO A 64 -18.52 5.99 3.62
C PRO A 64 -19.28 5.66 4.92
N PRO A 65 -19.17 6.51 5.96
CA PRO A 65 -19.88 6.30 7.21
C PRO A 65 -21.40 6.32 7.03
N SER A 66 -22.09 5.50 7.82
CA SER A 66 -23.54 5.45 7.94
C SER A 66 -23.94 5.05 9.37
N ASP A 67 -25.23 4.92 9.66
CA ASP A 67 -25.71 4.51 10.98
C ASP A 67 -25.15 3.16 11.45
N THR A 68 -24.73 2.30 10.51
CA THR A 68 -24.18 0.97 10.80
C THR A 68 -22.71 0.81 10.41
N VAL A 69 -22.14 1.79 9.70
CA VAL A 69 -20.77 1.76 9.21
C VAL A 69 -19.96 2.84 9.91
N ARG A 70 -18.94 2.41 10.66
CA ARG A 70 -18.01 3.29 11.35
C ARG A 70 -17.21 4.13 10.33
N PRO A 71 -16.96 5.43 10.58
CA PRO A 71 -16.06 6.22 9.76
C PRO A 71 -14.62 5.70 9.86
N HIS A 72 -13.88 5.76 8.77
CA HIS A 72 -12.43 5.51 8.73
C HIS A 72 -11.72 6.64 8.00
N ASN A 73 -10.48 6.92 8.36
CA ASN A 73 -9.66 7.90 7.64
C ASN A 73 -8.25 7.37 7.43
N VAL A 74 -7.43 8.14 6.73
CA VAL A 74 -6.03 7.83 6.48
C VAL A 74 -5.20 9.04 6.88
N TYR A 75 -4.39 8.87 7.91
CA TYR A 75 -3.35 9.81 8.30
C TYR A 75 -1.96 9.28 7.91
N LEU A 76 -1.07 10.22 7.61
CA LEU A 76 0.38 9.99 7.65
C LEU A 76 0.93 10.60 8.94
N LEU A 77 1.48 9.76 9.82
CA LEU A 77 2.04 10.17 11.09
C LEU A 77 3.50 10.62 10.92
N PRO A 78 3.95 11.62 11.69
CA PRO A 78 5.22 12.29 11.43
C PRO A 78 6.45 11.45 11.81
N ASN A 79 6.30 10.47 12.70
CA ASN A 79 7.41 9.66 13.21
C ASN A 79 6.93 8.37 13.90
N LEU A 80 7.89 7.51 14.25
CA LEU A 80 7.66 6.25 14.93
C LEU A 80 6.98 6.41 16.30
N TYR A 81 7.30 7.45 17.07
CA TYR A 81 6.69 7.68 18.37
C TYR A 81 5.18 7.93 18.23
N SER A 82 4.80 8.80 17.29
CA SER A 82 3.40 9.07 16.95
C SER A 82 2.68 7.79 16.51
N PHE A 83 3.32 6.96 15.68
CA PHE A 83 2.78 5.67 15.22
C PHE A 83 2.53 4.67 16.34
N LEU A 84 3.51 4.49 17.23
CA LEU A 84 3.39 3.52 18.32
C LEU A 84 2.29 3.93 19.31
N ASN A 85 2.19 5.22 19.63
CA ASN A 85 1.25 5.75 20.61
C ASN A 85 -0.12 6.15 20.02
N CYS A 86 -0.29 6.06 18.70
CA CYS A 86 -1.46 6.61 18.00
C CYS A 86 -1.68 8.09 18.37
N ASP A 87 -0.59 8.87 18.37
CA ASP A 87 -0.60 10.30 18.62
C ASP A 87 -0.65 11.06 17.28
N PHE A 88 -1.82 11.62 16.99
CA PHE A 88 -2.11 12.32 15.74
C PHE A 88 -1.71 13.79 15.76
N ARG A 89 -1.06 14.29 16.83
CA ARG A 89 -0.52 15.65 16.83
C ARG A 89 0.55 15.79 15.74
N GLY A 90 0.33 16.73 14.82
CA GLY A 90 1.22 16.93 13.67
C GLY A 90 1.11 15.86 12.60
N ALA A 91 0.11 14.96 12.65
CA ALA A 91 -0.18 14.04 11.57
C ALA A 91 -0.89 14.76 10.41
N THR A 92 -0.60 14.34 9.18
CA THR A 92 -1.24 14.86 7.98
C THR A 92 -2.45 14.01 7.64
N LEU A 93 -3.65 14.61 7.61
CA LEU A 93 -4.83 13.93 7.09
C LEU A 93 -4.71 13.80 5.57
N LEU A 94 -4.62 12.57 5.08
CA LEU A 94 -4.51 12.26 3.65
C LEU A 94 -5.89 12.05 3.03
N ALA A 95 -6.78 11.34 3.75
CA ALA A 95 -8.13 11.03 3.29
C ALA A 95 -9.10 10.96 4.47
N GLY A 96 -10.23 11.64 4.36
CA GLY A 96 -11.34 11.61 5.32
C GLY A 96 -12.36 10.49 5.06
N PRO A 97 -13.43 10.45 5.87
CA PRO A 97 -14.41 9.34 5.89
C PRO A 97 -15.10 9.00 4.56
N ASN A 98 -15.29 9.96 3.67
CA ASN A 98 -15.97 9.73 2.39
C ASN A 98 -15.00 9.48 1.23
N GLN A 99 -13.68 9.51 1.45
CA GLN A 99 -12.69 9.48 0.37
C GLN A 99 -12.15 8.07 0.07
N GLY A 100 -12.59 7.06 0.81
CA GLY A 100 -12.26 5.64 0.57
C GLY A 100 -13.21 4.90 -0.36
N GLU A 101 -14.30 5.56 -0.80
CA GLU A 101 -15.33 4.93 -1.62
C GLU A 101 -14.91 4.77 -3.10
N GLY A 102 -15.65 3.96 -3.85
CA GLY A 102 -15.42 3.75 -5.28
C GLY A 102 -14.01 3.22 -5.59
N TYR A 103 -13.19 4.04 -6.27
CA TYR A 103 -11.81 3.68 -6.59
C TYR A 103 -10.88 3.72 -5.36
N GLY A 104 -11.29 4.36 -4.26
CA GLY A 104 -10.51 4.53 -3.05
C GLY A 104 -9.53 5.72 -3.11
N PHE A 105 -8.90 5.99 -1.98
CA PHE A 105 -7.87 7.01 -1.87
C PHE A 105 -6.50 6.44 -2.26
N SER A 106 -5.78 7.12 -3.16
CA SER A 106 -4.47 6.69 -3.64
C SER A 106 -3.33 7.52 -3.04
N TYR A 107 -2.27 6.86 -2.58
CA TYR A 107 -1.05 7.48 -2.08
C TYR A 107 0.17 6.86 -2.75
N VAL A 108 1.00 7.68 -3.40
CA VAL A 108 2.22 7.22 -4.09
C VAL A 108 3.41 7.27 -3.13
N LEU A 109 4.16 6.17 -3.03
CA LEU A 109 5.40 6.09 -2.26
C LEU A 109 6.55 6.74 -3.03
N THR A 110 6.94 7.97 -2.69
CA THR A 110 7.90 8.74 -3.50
C THR A 110 9.34 8.75 -2.97
N GLU A 111 9.56 8.36 -1.72
CA GLU A 111 10.85 8.50 -1.05
C GLU A 111 11.19 7.28 -0.19
N VAL A 112 12.48 6.91 -0.15
CA VAL A 112 13.02 5.84 0.71
C VAL A 112 13.03 6.28 2.17
N ARG A 113 11.85 6.31 2.78
CA ARG A 113 11.64 6.60 4.20
C ARG A 113 10.43 5.84 4.73
N PRO A 114 10.36 5.56 6.04
CA PRO A 114 9.14 5.02 6.63
C PRO A 114 7.96 5.96 6.43
N ASN A 115 6.85 5.42 5.91
CA ASN A 115 5.55 6.06 5.88
C ASN A 115 4.68 5.38 6.94
N TYR A 116 4.25 6.13 7.95
CA TYR A 116 3.47 5.64 9.09
C TYR A 116 1.99 5.92 8.85
N PHE A 117 1.25 4.95 8.33
CA PHE A 117 -0.18 5.12 8.06
C PHE A 117 -1.01 4.69 9.26
N ALA A 118 -2.08 5.42 9.58
CA ALA A 118 -3.09 4.98 10.54
C ALA A 118 -4.45 5.65 10.32
N SER A 119 -5.52 5.04 10.85
CA SER A 119 -6.83 5.69 11.01
C SER A 119 -6.96 6.28 12.42
N GLY A 120 -7.31 7.55 12.50
CA GLY A 120 -7.51 8.29 13.74
C GLY A 120 -8.97 8.37 14.21
N GLU A 121 -9.89 7.73 13.50
CA GLU A 121 -11.32 7.77 13.84
C GLU A 121 -11.62 7.17 15.22
N GLY A 122 -12.74 7.60 15.80
CA GLY A 122 -13.13 7.20 17.15
C GLY A 122 -12.16 7.68 18.23
N ASN A 123 -11.55 8.87 18.08
CA ASN A 123 -10.52 9.39 18.99
C ASN A 123 -9.27 8.47 19.08
N GLY A 124 -8.83 7.95 17.92
CA GLY A 124 -7.72 7.03 17.77
C GLY A 124 -8.04 5.58 18.13
N ASP A 125 -9.30 5.22 18.33
CA ASP A 125 -9.74 3.84 18.62
C ASP A 125 -9.40 2.89 17.47
N ASP A 126 -9.58 3.33 16.22
CA ASP A 126 -9.19 2.59 15.02
C ASP A 126 -7.70 2.20 15.03
N CYS A 127 -6.82 3.14 15.39
CA CYS A 127 -5.38 2.90 15.50
C CYS A 127 -5.01 2.01 16.70
N LYS A 128 -5.60 2.26 17.88
CA LYS A 128 -5.21 1.61 19.15
C LYS A 128 -5.77 0.22 19.31
N LYS A 129 -7.04 0.02 18.97
CA LYS A 129 -7.78 -1.24 19.16
C LYS A 129 -8.17 -1.88 17.83
N GLY A 130 -8.47 -1.07 16.83
CA GLY A 130 -8.80 -1.55 15.49
C GLY A 130 -7.59 -2.04 14.69
N MET A 131 -6.36 -1.82 15.19
CA MET A 131 -5.11 -2.16 14.52
C MET A 131 -4.95 -1.54 13.13
N MET A 132 -5.72 -0.49 12.82
CA MET A 132 -5.72 0.21 11.53
C MET A 132 -4.50 1.11 11.41
N LYS A 133 -3.31 0.49 11.38
CA LYS A 133 -2.02 1.15 11.25
C LYS A 133 -0.97 0.18 10.71
N PHE A 134 -0.09 0.68 9.85
CA PHE A 134 1.09 -0.06 9.37
C PHE A 134 2.18 0.89 8.91
N VAL A 135 3.37 0.33 8.68
CA VAL A 135 4.51 1.05 8.14
C VAL A 135 4.81 0.53 6.74
N ALA A 136 4.92 1.44 5.77
CA ALA A 136 5.47 1.12 4.45
C ALA A 136 6.83 1.79 4.30
N ILE A 137 7.86 0.98 4.06
CA ILE A 137 9.22 1.45 3.77
C ILE A 137 9.53 1.06 2.32
N PRO A 138 9.41 1.99 1.36
CA PRO A 138 9.70 1.70 -0.03
C PRO A 138 11.21 1.61 -0.27
N PHE A 139 11.62 0.66 -1.08
CA PHE A 139 13.00 0.53 -1.57
C PHE A 139 13.09 0.94 -3.05
N TYR A 140 14.31 1.16 -3.54
CA TYR A 140 14.53 1.24 -4.98
C TYR A 140 14.26 -0.12 -5.61
N ARG A 141 13.63 -0.14 -6.79
CA ARG A 141 13.59 -1.34 -7.62
C ARG A 141 14.99 -1.57 -8.17
N LEU A 142 15.62 -2.66 -7.73
CA LEU A 142 16.88 -3.12 -8.31
C LEU A 142 16.51 -3.85 -9.60
N TYR A 143 16.69 -3.17 -10.73
CA TYR A 143 16.47 -3.58 -12.13
C TYR A 143 15.06 -3.33 -12.72
N PRO A 144 14.96 -2.82 -13.98
CA PRO A 144 13.73 -2.59 -14.76
C PRO A 144 13.16 -3.86 -15.44
#